data_AF-A0A6V7K0N0-F1
#
_entry.id   AF-A0A6V7K0N0-F1
#
_cell.length_a   1.000
_cell.length_b   1.000
_cell.length_c   1.000
_cell.angle_alpha   90.00
_cell.angle_beta   90.00
_cell.angle_gamma   90.00
#
_symmetry.space_group_name_H-M   'P 1'
#
loop_
_entity.id
_entity.type
_entity.pdbx_description
1 polymer ?
#
loop_
_entity_poly.entity_id
_entity_poly.type
_entity_poly.pdbx_seq_one_letter_code
_entity_poly.pdbx_strand_id
1 'polypeptide(L)'
;STTDLISGQYGTMSAQLIYGTFTTPVNSISGSAVCAFSLQDISDTFEGNFKEQSAINSNWLPVQSAKVPDPRPGQCVNDSRTLPDLTLNFIKTHSLMDESVPSFFGQPIVIRTSF
;
A
#
# COMPACT_ATOMS: atom_id res chain seq x y z
N SER A 1 0.84 15.45 -2.77
CA SER A 1 -0.60 15.79 -2.94
C SER A 1 -1.25 14.70 -3.77
N THR A 2 -2.56 14.46 -3.63
CA THR A 2 -3.28 13.42 -4.39
C THR A 2 -4.57 13.97 -5.00
N THR A 3 -5.03 13.35 -6.08
CA THR A 3 -6.37 13.60 -6.64
C THR A 3 -7.44 12.81 -5.90
N ASP A 4 -8.70 13.10 -6.20
CA ASP A 4 -9.81 12.17 -5.97
C ASP A 4 -9.67 10.92 -6.86
N LEU A 5 -10.56 9.95 -6.66
CA LEU A 5 -10.65 8.74 -7.48
C LEU A 5 -11.22 9.07 -8.87
N ILE A 6 -10.46 8.78 -9.92
CA ILE A 6 -10.83 9.05 -11.30
C ILE A 6 -11.08 7.72 -12.02
N SER A 7 -12.31 7.53 -12.51
CA SER A 7 -12.65 6.36 -13.33
C SER A 7 -12.38 6.68 -14.81
N GLY A 8 -11.67 5.80 -15.51
CA GLY A 8 -11.29 6.01 -16.90
C GLY A 8 -11.01 4.72 -17.66
N GLN A 9 -10.89 4.86 -18.98
CA GLN A 9 -10.51 3.77 -19.88
C GLN A 9 -9.09 4.02 -20.41
N TYR A 10 -8.18 3.09 -20.13
CA TYR A 10 -6.76 3.14 -20.46
C TYR A 10 -6.45 2.02 -21.46
N GLY A 11 -6.61 2.34 -22.74
CA GLY A 11 -6.58 1.34 -23.81
C GLY A 11 -7.79 0.41 -23.74
N THR A 12 -7.56 -0.88 -23.55
CA THR A 12 -8.63 -1.89 -23.41
C THR A 12 -9.07 -2.10 -21.96
N MET A 13 -8.42 -1.46 -20.99
CA MET A 13 -8.68 -1.66 -19.56
C MET A 13 -9.44 -0.47 -18.98
N SER A 14 -10.53 -0.75 -18.25
CA SER A 14 -11.17 0.25 -17.39
C SER A 14 -10.53 0.20 -16.01
N ALA A 15 -10.14 1.35 -15.46
CA ALA A 15 -9.51 1.43 -14.15
C ALA A 15 -9.97 2.67 -13.38
N GLN A 16 -9.97 2.55 -12.05
CA GLN A 16 -10.15 3.68 -11.14
C GLN A 16 -8.79 4.04 -10.55
N LEU A 17 -8.28 5.23 -10.88
CA LEU A 17 -6.93 5.66 -10.53
C LEU A 17 -6.94 6.83 -9.56
N ILE A 18 -5.94 6.84 -8.69
CA ILE A 18 -5.55 7.99 -7.88
C ILE A 18 -4.18 8.46 -8.37
N TYR A 19 -4.05 9.76 -8.61
CA TYR A 19 -2.79 10.36 -9.03
C TYR A 19 -2.14 11.06 -7.85
N GLY A 20 -0.84 10.80 -7.65
CA GLY A 20 -0.06 11.36 -6.55
C GLY A 20 1.16 12.12 -7.06
N THR A 21 1.48 13.23 -6.40
CA THR A 21 2.74 13.97 -6.59
C THR A 21 3.77 13.59 -5.55
N PHE A 22 4.98 13.27 -6.01
CA PHE A 22 6.12 12.84 -5.20
C PHE A 22 7.32 13.73 -5.48
N THR A 23 8.16 13.94 -4.48
CA THR A 23 9.41 14.72 -4.59
C THR A 23 10.54 13.99 -3.91
N THR A 24 11.76 14.20 -4.38
CA THR A 24 12.95 13.72 -3.70
C THR A 24 13.18 14.44 -2.37
N PRO A 25 13.91 13.84 -1.41
CA PRO A 25 14.31 14.52 -0.17
C PRO A 25 15.21 15.74 -0.43
N VAL A 26 15.31 16.64 0.57
CA VAL A 26 16.07 17.90 0.49
C VAL A 26 17.57 17.74 0.23
N ASN A 27 18.16 16.61 0.63
CA ASN A 27 19.59 16.31 0.45
C ASN A 27 19.81 15.30 -0.68
N SER A 28 19.05 15.42 -1.76
CA SER A 28 19.12 14.55 -2.94
C SER A 28 19.06 15.38 -4.22
N ILE A 29 19.27 14.75 -5.37
CA ILE A 29 19.06 15.42 -6.66
C ILE A 29 17.59 15.81 -6.76
N SER A 30 17.32 17.11 -6.82
CA SER A 30 15.97 17.66 -6.82
C SER A 30 15.16 17.16 -8.02
N GLY A 31 14.09 16.43 -7.72
CA GLY A 31 13.16 15.92 -8.71
C GLY A 31 11.76 15.78 -8.16
N SER A 32 10.79 15.90 -9.06
CA SER A 32 9.37 15.68 -8.81
C SER A 32 8.82 14.69 -9.82
N ALA A 33 7.84 13.89 -9.41
CA ALA A 33 7.17 12.92 -10.24
C ALA A 33 5.66 12.92 -10.00
N VAL A 34 4.89 12.63 -11.05
CA VAL A 34 3.46 12.30 -10.95
C VAL A 34 3.31 10.82 -11.26
N CYS A 35 2.80 10.05 -10.29
CA CYS A 35 2.51 8.63 -10.45
C CYS A 35 1.00 8.39 -10.37
N ALA A 36 0.52 7.35 -11.03
CA ALA A 36 -0.84 6.86 -10.88
C ALA A 36 -0.84 5.48 -10.20
N PHE A 37 -1.84 5.24 -9.37
CA PHE A 37 -2.05 3.98 -8.65
C PHE A 37 -3.50 3.57 -8.85
N SER A 38 -3.76 2.30 -9.17
CA SER A 38 -5.13 1.82 -9.27
C SER A 38 -5.69 1.45 -7.90
N LEU A 39 -6.98 1.65 -7.72
CA LEU A 39 -7.65 1.22 -6.49
C LEU A 39 -7.58 -0.30 -6.31
N GLN A 40 -7.54 -1.05 -7.41
CA GLN A 40 -7.35 -2.51 -7.40
C GLN A 40 -5.99 -2.87 -6.81
N ASP A 41 -4.90 -2.30 -7.33
CA ASP A 41 -3.53 -2.58 -6.83
C ASP A 41 -3.38 -2.22 -5.34
N ILE A 42 -4.04 -1.14 -4.90
CA ILE A 42 -4.10 -0.75 -3.48
C ILE A 42 -4.80 -1.84 -2.66
N SER A 43 -5.97 -2.31 -3.12
CA SER A 43 -6.72 -3.38 -2.44
C SER A 43 -5.92 -4.68 -2.39
N ASP A 44 -5.33 -5.09 -3.51
CA ASP A 44 -4.52 -6.31 -3.61
C ASP A 44 -3.33 -6.27 -2.66
N THR A 45 -2.72 -5.09 -2.48
CA THR A 45 -1.63 -4.90 -1.50
C THR A 45 -2.11 -5.11 -0.06
N PHE A 46 -3.31 -4.65 0.30
CA PHE A 46 -3.90 -4.89 1.63
C PHE A 46 -4.38 -6.34 1.84
N GLU A 47 -4.65 -7.07 0.76
CA GLU A 47 -4.95 -8.51 0.77
C GLU A 47 -3.68 -9.38 0.82
N GLY A 48 -2.50 -8.80 0.55
CA GLY A 48 -1.19 -9.45 0.55
C GLY A 48 -0.65 -9.83 1.94
N ASN A 49 0.64 -10.18 2.04
CA ASN A 49 1.24 -10.50 3.33
C ASN A 49 1.50 -9.25 4.16
N PHE A 50 1.46 -9.38 5.49
CA PHE A 50 1.95 -8.34 6.39
C PHE A 50 3.48 -8.40 6.48
N LYS A 51 4.14 -7.28 6.82
CA LYS A 51 5.58 -7.23 7.09
C LYS A 51 5.83 -7.30 8.59
N GLU A 52 6.74 -8.17 9.04
CA GLU A 52 7.17 -8.27 10.44
C GLU A 52 8.67 -8.03 10.60
N GLN A 53 9.03 -7.41 11.73
CA GLN A 53 10.38 -7.38 12.26
C GLN A 53 10.35 -7.97 13.67
N SER A 54 10.77 -9.23 13.82
CA SER A 54 10.59 -9.99 15.08
C SER A 54 11.35 -9.41 16.28
N ALA A 55 12.47 -8.72 16.03
CA ALA A 55 13.26 -8.00 17.03
C ALA A 55 13.98 -6.83 16.37
N ILE A 56 14.49 -5.90 17.18
CA ILE A 56 15.16 -4.65 16.72
C ILE A 56 16.29 -4.94 15.71
N ASN A 57 16.99 -6.07 15.87
CA ASN A 57 18.09 -6.50 15.02
C ASN A 57 17.71 -7.57 13.98
N SER A 58 16.43 -7.92 13.86
CA SER A 58 15.96 -8.89 12.86
C SER A 58 15.71 -8.20 11.52
N ASN A 59 15.74 -8.98 10.43
CA ASN A 59 15.32 -8.49 9.13
C ASN A 59 13.81 -8.28 9.09
N TRP A 60 13.37 -7.35 8.24
CA TRP A 60 11.97 -7.23 7.87
C TRP A 60 11.62 -8.31 6.86
N LEU A 61 10.66 -9.16 7.18
CA LEU A 61 10.25 -10.30 6.36
C LEU A 61 8.72 -10.39 6.29
N PRO A 62 8.15 -11.07 5.28
CA PRO A 62 6.73 -11.37 5.25
C PRO A 62 6.33 -12.25 6.44
N VAL A 63 5.21 -11.88 7.06
CA VAL A 63 4.49 -12.75 8.00
C VAL A 63 3.94 -13.95 7.23
N GLN A 64 4.24 -15.14 7.73
CA GLN A 64 3.69 -16.38 7.16
C GLN A 64 2.17 -16.39 7.32
N SER A 65 1.43 -16.75 6.25
CA SER A 65 -0.03 -16.72 6.24
C SER A 65 -0.67 -17.56 7.37
N ALA A 66 -0.01 -18.64 7.80
CA ALA A 66 -0.46 -19.47 8.92
C ALA A 66 -0.43 -18.76 10.30
N LYS A 67 0.31 -17.64 10.43
CA LYS A 67 0.33 -16.81 11.64
C LYS A 67 -0.73 -15.71 11.62
N VAL A 68 -1.39 -15.48 10.48
CA VAL A 68 -2.43 -14.45 10.35
C VAL A 68 -3.72 -14.99 11.00
N PRO A 69 -4.31 -14.28 11.97
CA PRO A 69 -5.51 -14.75 12.66
C PRO A 69 -6.76 -14.62 11.78
N ASP A 70 -7.81 -15.37 12.15
CA ASP A 70 -9.15 -15.28 11.57
C ASP A 70 -10.12 -14.61 12.58
N PRO A 71 -10.95 -13.63 12.17
CA PRO A 71 -11.03 -13.04 10.83
C PRO A 71 -9.78 -12.25 10.47
N ARG A 72 -9.45 -12.20 9.17
CA ARG A 72 -8.25 -11.54 8.67
C ARG A 72 -8.25 -10.05 9.07
N PRO A 73 -7.18 -9.56 9.73
CA PRO A 73 -7.06 -8.16 10.09
C PRO A 73 -7.19 -7.21 8.89
N GLY A 74 -7.89 -6.08 9.10
CA GLY A 74 -8.11 -5.05 8.08
C GLY A 74 -9.42 -5.18 7.30
N GLN A 75 -10.13 -6.30 7.43
CA GLN A 75 -11.45 -6.47 6.79
C GLN A 75 -12.56 -5.74 7.53
N CYS A 76 -13.55 -5.24 6.80
CA CYS A 76 -14.75 -4.67 7.37
C CYS A 76 -15.65 -5.77 7.96
N VAL A 77 -16.09 -5.58 9.21
CA VAL A 77 -17.04 -6.45 9.90
C VAL A 77 -18.22 -5.63 10.43
N ASN A 78 -19.37 -6.27 10.65
CA ASN A 78 -20.59 -5.58 11.10
C ASN A 78 -20.42 -4.90 12.47
N ASP A 79 -19.68 -5.52 13.41
CA ASP A 79 -19.36 -4.93 14.70
C ASP A 79 -17.91 -5.24 15.11
N SER A 80 -17.03 -4.24 15.01
CA SER A 80 -15.61 -4.38 15.31
C SER A 80 -15.31 -4.69 16.79
N ARG A 81 -16.26 -4.43 17.70
CA ARG A 81 -16.11 -4.77 19.13
C ARG A 81 -16.18 -6.27 19.39
N THR A 82 -16.67 -7.05 18.42
CA THR A 82 -16.77 -8.51 18.51
C THR A 82 -15.51 -9.23 18.03
N LEU A 83 -14.52 -8.49 17.52
CA LEU A 83 -13.28 -9.07 17.02
C LEU A 83 -12.47 -9.71 18.16
N PRO A 84 -11.86 -10.89 17.93
CA PRO A 84 -11.00 -11.51 18.93
C PRO A 84 -9.78 -10.64 19.27
N ASP A 85 -9.36 -10.65 20.54
CA ASP A 85 -8.16 -9.94 20.99
C ASP A 85 -6.90 -10.33 20.22
N LEU A 86 -6.82 -11.57 19.72
CA LEU A 86 -5.72 -12.04 18.89
C LEU A 86 -5.61 -11.21 17.59
N THR A 87 -6.73 -10.98 16.90
CA THR A 87 -6.80 -10.14 15.70
C THR A 87 -6.44 -8.69 16.01
N LEU A 88 -6.96 -8.17 17.13
CA LEU A 88 -6.70 -6.79 17.57
C LEU A 88 -5.24 -6.56 17.98
N ASN A 89 -4.59 -7.54 18.60
CA ASN A 89 -3.18 -7.44 18.99
C ASN A 89 -2.26 -7.64 17.78
N PHE A 90 -2.62 -8.53 16.86
CA PHE A 90 -1.87 -8.72 15.62
C PHE A 90 -1.77 -7.42 14.80
N ILE A 91 -2.89 -6.73 14.55
CA ILE A 91 -2.88 -5.53 13.68
C ILE A 91 -2.15 -4.34 14.30
N LYS A 92 -2.05 -4.28 15.64
CA LYS A 92 -1.28 -3.24 16.34
C LYS A 92 0.22 -3.36 16.07
N THR A 93 0.73 -4.58 15.89
CA THR A 93 2.14 -4.85 15.66
C THR A 93 2.48 -5.08 14.19
N HIS A 94 1.48 -5.39 13.36
CA HIS A 94 1.63 -5.70 11.93
C HIS A 94 0.76 -4.80 11.06
N SER A 95 0.99 -3.49 11.13
CA SER A 95 0.23 -2.50 10.34
C SER A 95 0.81 -2.22 8.95
N LEU A 96 2.02 -2.72 8.67
CA LEU A 96 2.72 -2.55 7.40
C LEU A 96 2.51 -3.79 6.51
N MET A 97 2.20 -3.57 5.24
CA MET A 97 2.14 -4.64 4.23
C MET A 97 3.53 -4.99 3.71
N ASP A 98 3.70 -6.23 3.25
CA ASP A 98 4.99 -6.70 2.75
C ASP A 98 5.37 -6.06 1.41
N GLU A 99 4.40 -6.06 0.50
CA GLU A 99 4.53 -5.49 -0.83
C GLU A 99 4.17 -4.00 -0.83
N SER A 100 4.79 -3.26 -1.76
CA SER A 100 4.42 -1.87 -2.06
C SER A 100 3.38 -1.84 -3.17
N VAL A 101 2.46 -0.88 -3.12
CA VAL A 101 1.51 -0.64 -4.22
C VAL A 101 2.29 -0.28 -5.49
N PRO A 102 2.18 -1.06 -6.58
CA PRO A 102 2.84 -0.74 -7.84
C PRO A 102 2.21 0.50 -8.49
N SER A 103 3.01 1.27 -9.23
CA SER A 103 2.46 2.32 -10.10
C SER A 103 1.74 1.67 -11.29
N PHE A 104 0.57 2.19 -11.66
CA PHE A 104 -0.30 1.62 -12.70
C PHE A 104 0.40 1.40 -14.05
N PHE A 105 1.29 2.31 -14.46
CA PHE A 105 2.04 2.20 -15.72
C PHE A 105 3.44 1.57 -15.56
N GLY A 106 3.78 1.07 -14.38
CA GLY A 106 5.14 0.60 -14.04
C GLY A 106 6.20 1.70 -13.92
N GLN A 107 5.85 2.96 -14.18
CA GLN A 107 6.72 4.12 -14.11
C GLN A 107 5.92 5.42 -13.88
N PRO A 108 6.56 6.53 -13.49
CA PRO A 108 5.91 7.83 -13.42
C PRO A 108 5.39 8.32 -14.77
N ILE A 109 4.28 9.04 -14.76
CA ILE A 109 3.66 9.64 -15.96
C ILE A 109 4.43 10.87 -16.41
N VAL A 110 4.82 11.70 -15.44
CA VAL A 110 5.60 12.91 -15.65
C VAL A 110 6.73 12.94 -14.64
N ILE A 111 7.93 13.24 -15.11
CA ILE A 111 9.11 13.46 -14.28
C ILE A 111 9.65 14.85 -14.59
N ARG A 112 9.94 15.62 -13.54
CA ARG A 112 10.63 16.90 -13.65
C ARG A 112 11.83 16.89 -12.71
N THR A 113 13.02 16.82 -13.29
CA THR A 113 14.28 17.00 -12.59
C THR A 113 14.78 18.41 -12.84
N SER A 114 15.21 19.12 -11.80
CA SER A 114 15.96 20.37 -11.96
C SER A 114 17.43 20.02 -12.08
N PHE A 115 17.98 20.16 -13.29
CA PHE A 115 19.41 20.22 -13.54
C PHE A 115 19.77 21.67 -13.87
#